data_AF-A0A933J7K8-F1
#
_entry.id   AF-A0A933J7K8-F1
#
_cell.length_a   1.000
_cell.length_b   1.000
_cell.length_c   1.000
_cell.angle_alpha   90.00
_cell.angle_beta   90.00
_cell.angle_gamma   90.00
#
_symmetry.space_group_name_H-M   'P 1'
#
loop_
_entity.id
_entity.type
_entity.pdbx_description
1 polymer ?
#
loop_
_entity_poly.entity_id
_entity_poly.type
_entity_poly.pdbx_seq_one_letter_code
_entity_poly.pdbx_strand_id
1 'polypeptide(L)'
;MAVDPDHLAFALNPLGQLNTPSVGCELCDTAIRLAREGRLDESVRCCRELYHLGLQRSDTYLQGLARFCLGSVLFALGNRNGDWETAIDYLKDSTRKFHTYLNSECDHNEGVAWWALGRLYETQCILANKPRWEQAIEAYRKALDLFQCNEDLLIADAEQALHRITQAFGEWLARDKQPEPEPVIAEQPAVPPPLPPPPSPPSQPEPPAAPATPTPPPTSPPTPSPPTPSPSPATPRQSRWHSVREHAAEQVTALGRKLVKDLEYNSVEIYVLLGILSLLFAAILFAYRAARDVWIGSDEWILILLSVLTSTAFFLISIVMLLLWKSGQLICNPRQDAKAVVRYRNHFLPLESGRMHFIRPFAEHLWAVVSCRDRCHDFTFNRITTSDRQRAAARVILKCQVVQASNLVSALPDNQASNHWFLQPYSERQLEPMIQAWLQENTEECIRGLADGMSTSDLRMRRRDFDAQVESNLSKVTSSWGVEIHNVHVIMYFQ
;
A
#
# COMPACT_ATOMS: atom_id res chain seq x y z
N MET A 1 24.56 25.04 -13.57
CA MET A 1 24.69 23.56 -13.66
C MET A 1 23.31 22.98 -13.88
N ALA A 2 23.12 22.02 -14.78
CA ALA A 2 21.85 21.29 -14.91
C ALA A 2 21.75 20.24 -13.77
N VAL A 3 20.54 19.94 -13.28
CA VAL A 3 20.35 18.79 -12.38
C VAL A 3 20.46 17.52 -13.24
N ASP A 4 21.15 16.50 -12.74
CA ASP A 4 21.17 15.19 -13.38
C ASP A 4 19.72 14.67 -13.50
N PRO A 5 19.20 14.43 -14.72
CA PRO A 5 17.83 13.97 -14.92
C PRO A 5 17.53 12.65 -14.22
N ASP A 6 18.51 11.77 -14.04
CA ASP A 6 18.31 10.49 -13.35
C ASP A 6 18.12 10.71 -11.85
N HIS A 7 18.85 11.66 -11.26
CA HIS A 7 18.67 12.05 -9.86
C HIS A 7 17.31 12.72 -9.63
N LEU A 8 16.88 13.56 -10.58
CA LEU A 8 15.57 14.21 -10.52
C LEU A 8 14.44 13.17 -10.59
N ALA A 9 14.52 12.22 -11.53
CA ALA A 9 13.55 11.14 -11.63
C ALA A 9 13.53 10.27 -10.36
N PHE A 10 14.71 9.98 -9.79
CA PHE A 10 14.84 9.23 -8.56
C PHE A 10 14.17 9.92 -7.36
N ALA A 11 14.40 11.23 -7.19
CA ALA A 11 13.87 12.02 -6.08
C ALA A 11 12.36 12.29 -6.20
N LEU A 12 11.85 12.42 -7.43
CA LEU A 12 10.44 12.72 -7.70
C LEU A 12 9.56 11.49 -7.92
N ASN A 13 10.12 10.29 -8.09
CA ASN A 13 9.34 9.05 -8.22
C ASN A 13 8.27 8.88 -7.11
N PRO A 14 8.58 9.12 -5.82
CA PRO A 14 7.59 9.04 -4.74
C PRO A 14 6.35 9.93 -4.93
N LEU A 15 6.46 11.05 -5.65
CA LEU A 15 5.32 11.95 -5.90
C LEU A 15 4.29 11.33 -6.83
N GLY A 16 4.69 10.44 -7.73
CA GLY A 16 3.76 9.73 -8.61
C GLY A 16 2.98 8.63 -7.91
N GLN A 17 3.37 8.27 -6.69
CA GLN A 17 2.77 7.17 -5.91
C GLN A 17 1.77 7.66 -4.86
N LEU A 18 1.59 8.97 -4.71
CA LEU A 18 0.64 9.49 -3.72
C LEU A 18 -0.81 9.29 -4.20
N ASN A 19 -1.63 8.72 -3.33
CA ASN A 19 -3.08 8.73 -3.49
C ASN A 19 -3.60 10.12 -3.15
N THR A 20 -3.80 10.96 -4.18
CA THR A 20 -4.29 12.33 -4.00
C THR A 20 -5.83 12.38 -4.12
N PRO A 21 -6.56 12.84 -3.08
CA PRO A 21 -7.99 13.08 -3.17
C PRO A 21 -8.26 14.28 -4.08
N SER A 22 -9.34 14.23 -4.84
CA SER A 22 -9.70 15.18 -5.92
C SER A 22 -9.78 16.67 -5.51
N VAL A 23 -9.80 17.00 -4.22
CA VAL A 23 -9.94 18.37 -3.72
C VAL A 23 -8.60 18.87 -3.16
N GLY A 24 -7.86 19.62 -3.99
CA GLY A 24 -6.52 20.16 -3.67
C GLY A 24 -5.41 19.71 -4.62
N CYS A 25 -5.71 18.80 -5.56
CA CYS A 25 -4.77 18.24 -6.52
C CYS A 25 -4.11 19.28 -7.44
N GLU A 26 -4.80 20.32 -7.90
CA GLU A 26 -4.24 21.19 -8.97
C GLU A 26 -2.91 21.87 -8.59
N LEU A 27 -2.78 22.33 -7.35
CA LEU A 27 -1.52 22.92 -6.86
C LEU A 27 -0.43 21.86 -6.69
N CYS A 28 -0.79 20.66 -6.23
CA CYS A 28 0.11 19.53 -6.10
C CYS A 28 0.61 19.06 -7.48
N ASP A 29 -0.31 18.83 -8.42
CA ASP A 29 -0.03 18.46 -9.80
C ASP A 29 0.83 19.53 -10.49
N THR A 30 0.54 20.80 -10.25
CA THR A 30 1.35 21.92 -10.75
C THR A 30 2.75 21.89 -10.15
N ALA A 31 2.89 21.67 -8.84
CA ALA A 31 4.20 21.55 -8.20
C ALA A 31 5.00 20.36 -8.75
N ILE A 32 4.37 19.20 -8.92
CA ILE A 32 5.00 17.99 -9.49
C ILE A 32 5.42 18.24 -10.95
N ARG A 33 4.55 18.84 -11.76
CA ARG A 33 4.83 19.19 -13.16
C ARG A 33 6.01 20.17 -13.26
N LEU A 34 6.00 21.25 -12.47
CA LEU A 34 7.10 22.22 -12.42
C LEU A 34 8.42 21.56 -11.99
N ALA A 35 8.37 20.62 -11.03
CA ALA A 35 9.55 19.89 -10.61
C ALA A 35 10.13 19.01 -11.73
N ARG A 36 9.27 18.31 -12.48
CA ARG A 36 9.68 17.50 -13.66
C ARG A 36 10.22 18.36 -14.80
N GLU A 37 9.72 19.60 -14.97
CA GLU A 37 10.24 20.59 -15.91
C GLU A 37 11.59 21.21 -15.44
N GLY A 38 12.11 20.84 -14.26
CA GLY A 38 13.32 21.40 -13.68
C GLY A 38 13.15 22.81 -13.09
N ARG A 39 11.91 23.32 -13.02
CA ARG A 39 11.54 24.64 -12.46
C ARG A 39 11.34 24.53 -10.95
N LEU A 40 12.39 24.11 -10.26
CA LEU A 40 12.34 23.70 -8.85
C LEU A 40 11.96 24.86 -7.90
N ASP A 41 12.41 26.09 -8.16
CA ASP A 41 12.08 27.25 -7.32
C ASP A 41 10.57 27.59 -7.36
N GLU A 42 9.96 27.45 -8.53
CA GLU A 42 8.52 27.65 -8.70
C GLU A 42 7.73 26.51 -8.07
N SER A 43 8.21 25.27 -8.21
CA SER A 43 7.65 24.10 -7.53
C SER A 43 7.64 24.27 -6.01
N VAL A 44 8.75 24.76 -5.43
CA VAL A 44 8.85 25.10 -4.00
C VAL A 44 7.79 26.15 -3.60
N ARG A 45 7.57 27.18 -4.44
CA ARG A 45 6.55 28.19 -4.18
C ARG A 45 5.14 27.58 -4.16
N CYS A 46 4.80 26.74 -5.15
CA CYS A 46 3.52 26.03 -5.19
C CYS A 46 3.34 25.12 -3.97
N CYS A 47 4.38 24.40 -3.52
CA CYS A 47 4.30 23.57 -2.32
C CYS A 47 4.03 24.41 -1.05
N ARG A 48 4.63 25.59 -0.93
CA ARG A 48 4.37 26.51 0.21
C ARG A 48 2.95 27.05 0.17
N GLU A 49 2.44 27.41 -1.00
CA GLU A 49 1.04 27.84 -1.17
C GLU A 49 0.06 26.72 -0.79
N LEU A 50 0.32 25.49 -1.23
CA LEU A 50 -0.46 24.31 -0.83
C LEU A 50 -0.45 24.11 0.69
N TYR A 51 0.70 24.29 1.34
CA TYR A 51 0.79 24.19 2.80
C TYR A 51 -0.02 25.28 3.51
N HIS A 52 0.06 26.53 3.03
CA HIS A 52 -0.75 27.63 3.57
C HIS A 52 -2.25 27.39 3.39
N LEU A 53 -2.67 26.83 2.26
CA LEU A 53 -4.06 26.43 2.04
C LEU A 53 -4.50 25.35 3.04
N GLY A 54 -3.66 24.35 3.29
CA GLY A 54 -3.91 23.31 4.30
C GLY A 54 -4.01 23.89 5.71
N LEU A 55 -3.23 24.92 6.05
CA LEU A 55 -3.37 25.64 7.32
C LEU A 55 -4.69 26.42 7.41
N GLN A 56 -5.06 27.15 6.35
CA GLN A 56 -6.31 27.94 6.32
C GLN A 56 -7.55 27.06 6.46
N ARG A 57 -7.51 25.84 5.93
CA ARG A 57 -8.61 24.87 5.99
C ARG A 57 -8.57 23.97 7.22
N SER A 58 -7.53 24.08 8.06
CA SER A 58 -7.25 23.11 9.13
C SER A 58 -7.20 21.67 8.63
N ASP A 59 -6.74 21.47 7.40
CA ASP A 59 -6.67 20.18 6.73
C ASP A 59 -5.27 19.59 6.91
N THR A 60 -5.15 18.65 7.85
CA THR A 60 -3.88 17.99 8.18
C THR A 60 -3.34 17.15 7.02
N TYR A 61 -4.23 16.58 6.20
CA TYR A 61 -3.84 15.80 5.03
C TYR A 61 -3.17 16.68 3.98
N LEU A 62 -3.78 17.81 3.62
CA LEU A 62 -3.18 18.78 2.69
C LEU A 62 -1.85 19.33 3.22
N GLN A 63 -1.75 19.56 4.53
CA GLN A 63 -0.49 19.95 5.15
C GLN A 63 0.58 18.86 5.03
N GLY A 64 0.22 17.57 5.22
CA GLY A 64 1.11 16.44 5.01
C GLY A 64 1.59 16.35 3.57
N LEU A 65 0.65 16.37 2.62
CA LEU A 65 0.93 16.35 1.18
C LEU A 65 1.88 17.47 0.75
N ALA A 66 1.65 18.70 1.22
CA ALA A 66 2.52 19.83 0.92
C ALA A 66 3.94 19.66 1.48
N ARG A 67 4.06 19.13 2.70
CA ARG A 67 5.36 18.83 3.35
C ARG A 67 6.10 17.72 2.62
N PHE A 68 5.40 16.68 2.18
CA PHE A 68 5.96 15.64 1.32
C PHE A 68 6.53 16.23 0.04
N CYS A 69 5.71 16.98 -0.72
CA CYS A 69 6.14 17.57 -1.98
C CYS A 69 7.35 18.49 -1.80
N LEU A 70 7.32 19.34 -0.77
CA LEU A 70 8.43 20.23 -0.46
C LEU A 70 9.70 19.47 -0.10
N GLY A 71 9.59 18.38 0.67
CA GLY A 71 10.69 17.47 0.99
C GLY A 71 11.30 16.83 -0.25
N SER A 72 10.48 16.29 -1.15
CA SER A 72 10.92 15.66 -2.41
C SER A 72 11.57 16.65 -3.38
N VAL A 73 11.03 17.86 -3.49
CA VAL A 73 11.60 18.91 -4.35
C VAL A 73 12.93 19.41 -3.77
N LEU A 74 13.01 19.58 -2.44
CA LEU A 74 14.27 19.95 -1.79
C LEU A 74 15.30 18.82 -1.83
N PHE A 75 14.89 17.56 -1.81
CA PHE A 75 15.77 16.43 -2.08
C PHE A 75 16.39 16.56 -3.48
N ALA A 76 15.58 16.80 -4.51
CA ALA A 76 16.10 17.03 -5.86
C ALA A 76 17.04 18.26 -5.97
N LEU A 77 16.80 19.30 -5.15
CA LEU A 77 17.66 20.49 -5.06
C LEU A 77 18.92 20.28 -4.22
N GLY A 78 18.89 19.38 -3.23
CA GLY A 78 19.91 19.20 -2.19
C GLY A 78 21.30 18.93 -2.73
N ASN A 79 21.40 18.40 -3.95
CA ASN A 79 22.66 18.21 -4.66
C ASN A 79 23.37 19.54 -5.00
N ARG A 80 22.69 20.69 -4.95
CA ARG A 80 23.31 22.02 -5.23
C ARG A 80 23.72 22.80 -3.99
N ASN A 81 22.87 22.81 -2.96
CA ASN A 81 23.05 23.72 -1.81
C ASN A 81 23.25 23.00 -0.47
N GLY A 82 23.14 21.67 -0.43
CA GLY A 82 23.38 20.91 0.80
C GLY A 82 22.24 20.91 1.82
N ASP A 83 21.05 21.42 1.47
CA ASP A 83 19.87 21.51 2.36
C ASP A 83 19.14 20.17 2.60
N TRP A 84 19.92 19.09 2.71
CA TRP A 84 19.41 17.74 2.94
C TRP A 84 18.67 17.60 4.27
N GLU A 85 19.15 18.28 5.32
CA GLU A 85 18.50 18.23 6.64
C GLU A 85 17.12 18.86 6.60
N THR A 86 16.97 19.96 5.86
CA THR A 86 15.67 20.61 5.67
C THR A 86 14.70 19.69 4.91
N ALA A 87 15.16 19.02 3.85
CA ALA A 87 14.35 18.02 3.13
C ALA A 87 13.90 16.87 4.06
N ILE A 88 14.80 16.38 4.92
CA ILE A 88 14.51 15.35 5.93
C ILE A 88 13.46 15.83 6.93
N ASP A 89 13.59 17.06 7.43
CA ASP A 89 12.63 17.62 8.38
C ASP A 89 11.24 17.76 7.76
N TYR A 90 11.16 18.16 6.49
CA TYR A 90 9.91 18.21 5.74
C TYR A 90 9.27 16.83 5.56
N LEU A 91 10.04 15.81 5.17
CA LEU A 91 9.52 14.44 5.03
C LEU A 91 9.10 13.84 6.38
N LYS A 92 9.85 14.06 7.45
CA LYS A 92 9.45 13.65 8.82
C LYS A 92 8.17 14.35 9.29
N ASP A 93 8.01 15.63 8.97
CA ASP A 93 6.78 16.33 9.30
C ASP A 93 5.60 15.77 8.51
N SER A 94 5.83 15.39 7.26
CA SER A 94 4.84 14.71 6.43
C SER A 94 4.39 13.38 7.02
N THR A 95 5.33 12.50 7.44
CA THR A 95 4.96 11.20 8.02
C THR A 95 4.11 11.39 9.28
N ARG A 96 4.49 12.33 10.17
CA ARG A 96 3.67 12.66 11.35
C ARG A 96 2.28 13.16 10.98
N LYS A 97 2.15 14.00 9.95
CA LYS A 97 0.86 14.55 9.54
C LYS A 97 -0.05 13.48 8.94
N PHE A 98 0.46 12.61 8.07
CA PHE A 98 -0.31 11.48 7.57
C PHE A 98 -0.72 10.53 8.70
N HIS A 99 0.18 10.24 9.63
CA HIS A 99 -0.12 9.42 10.81
C HIS A 99 -1.26 10.00 11.68
N THR A 100 -1.24 11.32 11.91
CA THR A 100 -2.29 11.97 12.70
C THR A 100 -3.64 12.06 11.99
N TYR A 101 -3.67 11.90 10.67
CA TYR A 101 -4.91 11.92 9.91
C TYR A 101 -5.56 10.54 10.03
N LEU A 102 -6.59 10.45 10.88
CA LEU A 102 -7.28 9.24 11.37
C LEU A 102 -8.00 8.37 10.31
N ASN A 103 -7.64 8.43 9.04
CA ASN A 103 -8.28 7.64 7.99
C ASN A 103 -7.32 6.52 7.52
N SER A 104 -7.81 5.28 7.46
CA SER A 104 -7.03 4.11 7.02
C SER A 104 -6.47 4.28 5.61
N GLU A 105 -7.12 5.10 4.77
CA GLU A 105 -6.61 5.45 3.42
C GLU A 105 -5.28 6.23 3.46
N CYS A 106 -4.89 6.78 4.61
CA CYS A 106 -3.64 7.52 4.75
C CYS A 106 -2.44 6.66 5.12
N ASP A 107 -2.64 5.39 5.49
CA ASP A 107 -1.55 4.46 5.77
C ASP A 107 -0.66 4.28 4.53
N HIS A 108 -1.26 4.28 3.32
CA HIS A 108 -0.53 4.28 2.07
C HIS A 108 0.38 5.51 1.90
N ASN A 109 -0.19 6.71 2.07
CA ASN A 109 0.55 7.97 1.91
C ASN A 109 1.62 8.15 3.00
N GLU A 110 1.36 7.67 4.22
CA GLU A 110 2.37 7.58 5.27
C GLU A 110 3.50 6.62 4.85
N GLY A 111 3.16 5.45 4.30
CA GLY A 111 4.13 4.48 3.77
C GLY A 111 5.01 5.08 2.67
N VAL A 112 4.41 5.80 1.72
CA VAL A 112 5.14 6.53 0.65
C VAL A 112 6.06 7.60 1.24
N ALA A 113 5.63 8.32 2.28
CA ALA A 113 6.46 9.30 2.98
C ALA A 113 7.67 8.67 3.70
N TRP A 114 7.47 7.53 4.38
CA TRP A 114 8.56 6.76 4.97
C TRP A 114 9.52 6.21 3.92
N TRP A 115 9.01 5.71 2.80
CA TRP A 115 9.83 5.22 1.69
C TRP A 115 10.70 6.33 1.08
N ALA A 116 10.12 7.51 0.84
CA ALA A 116 10.86 8.68 0.35
C ALA A 116 11.96 9.12 1.34
N LEU A 117 11.67 9.07 2.64
CA LEU A 117 12.63 9.37 3.70
C LEU A 117 13.79 8.34 3.74
N GLY A 118 13.49 7.06 3.55
CA GLY A 118 14.49 6.00 3.42
C GLY A 118 15.44 6.24 2.24
N ARG A 119 14.90 6.61 1.08
CA ARG A 119 15.69 6.99 -0.11
C ARG A 119 16.59 8.19 0.12
N LEU A 120 16.09 9.18 0.86
CA LEU A 120 16.85 10.38 1.20
C LEU A 120 18.06 10.04 2.09
N TYR A 121 17.85 9.20 3.11
CA TYR A 121 18.94 8.72 3.96
C TYR A 121 19.96 7.87 3.20
N GLU A 122 19.49 6.93 2.37
CA GLU A 122 20.34 6.12 1.49
C GLU A 122 21.24 7.00 0.63
N THR A 123 20.66 8.05 0.03
CA THR A 123 21.41 8.97 -0.82
C THR A 123 22.46 9.76 -0.04
N GLN A 124 22.15 10.19 1.19
CA GLN A 124 23.14 10.84 2.06
C GLN A 124 24.28 9.89 2.45
N CYS A 125 24.00 8.61 2.69
CA CYS A 125 25.02 7.61 2.97
C CYS A 125 25.98 7.44 1.78
N ILE A 126 25.42 7.31 0.58
CA ILE A 126 26.20 7.03 -0.64
C ILE A 126 26.98 8.27 -1.10
N LEU A 127 26.33 9.43 -1.18
CA LEU A 127 26.92 10.63 -1.79
C LEU A 127 27.70 11.50 -0.81
N ALA A 128 27.23 11.61 0.44
CA ALA A 128 27.82 12.52 1.41
C ALA A 128 28.75 11.82 2.42
N ASN A 129 28.91 10.50 2.31
CA ASN A 129 29.64 9.66 3.27
C ASN A 129 29.22 9.94 4.73
N LYS A 130 27.94 10.28 4.94
CA LYS A 130 27.37 10.51 6.26
C LYS A 130 26.72 9.20 6.73
N PRO A 131 27.21 8.54 7.78
CA PRO A 131 26.68 7.26 8.21
C PRO A 131 25.27 7.46 8.80
N ARG A 132 24.26 7.26 7.95
CA ARG A 132 22.83 7.29 8.31
C ARG A 132 22.10 6.00 7.92
N TRP A 133 22.86 4.90 7.87
CA TRP A 133 22.40 3.60 7.42
C TRP A 133 21.25 3.06 8.27
N GLU A 134 21.33 3.24 9.59
CA GLU A 134 20.28 2.78 10.52
C GLU A 134 18.98 3.54 10.30
N GLN A 135 19.03 4.86 10.07
CA GLN A 135 17.83 5.66 9.80
C GLN A 135 17.21 5.29 8.44
N ALA A 136 18.02 4.99 7.43
CA ALA A 136 17.52 4.49 6.14
C ALA A 136 16.80 3.14 6.29
N ILE A 137 17.43 2.18 6.99
CA ILE A 137 16.87 0.86 7.27
C ILE A 137 15.54 0.97 8.03
N GLU A 138 15.51 1.77 9.09
CA GLU A 138 14.31 1.95 9.90
C GLU A 138 13.17 2.60 9.10
N ALA A 139 13.46 3.60 8.26
CA ALA A 139 12.46 4.22 7.42
C ALA A 139 11.86 3.23 6.41
N TYR A 140 12.68 2.38 5.78
CA TYR A 140 12.18 1.36 4.86
C TYR A 140 11.36 0.26 5.56
N ARG A 141 11.73 -0.14 6.78
CA ARG A 141 10.92 -1.09 7.57
C ARG A 141 9.53 -0.53 7.88
N LYS A 142 9.45 0.72 8.33
CA LYS A 142 8.15 1.38 8.56
C LYS A 142 7.31 1.50 7.31
N ALA A 143 7.94 1.80 6.16
CA ALA A 143 7.23 1.81 4.88
C ALA A 143 6.65 0.44 4.55
N LEU A 144 7.42 -0.65 4.75
CA LEU A 144 6.96 -2.02 4.51
C LEU A 144 5.82 -2.43 5.43
N ASP A 145 5.90 -2.13 6.72
CA ASP A 145 4.85 -2.44 7.68
C ASP A 145 3.51 -1.80 7.24
N LEU A 146 3.56 -0.55 6.75
CA LEU A 146 2.39 0.17 6.25
C LEU A 146 1.88 -0.37 4.91
N PHE A 147 2.77 -0.71 3.98
CA PHE A 147 2.38 -1.27 2.67
C PHE A 147 1.78 -2.68 2.78
N GLN A 148 2.26 -3.50 3.74
CA GLN A 148 1.71 -4.83 4.00
C GLN A 148 0.26 -4.78 4.49
N CYS A 149 -0.13 -3.72 5.20
CA CYS A 149 -1.51 -3.52 5.64
C CYS A 149 -2.47 -3.19 4.48
N ASN A 150 -1.96 -2.67 3.35
CA ASN A 150 -2.78 -2.14 2.26
C ASN A 150 -2.71 -2.94 0.94
N GLU A 151 -2.01 -4.09 0.92
CA GLU A 151 -1.76 -4.89 -0.29
C GLU A 151 -1.13 -4.09 -1.46
N ASP A 152 -0.23 -3.15 -1.12
CA ASP A 152 0.30 -2.20 -2.10
C ASP A 152 1.32 -2.79 -3.08
N LEU A 153 1.31 -2.27 -4.32
CA LEU A 153 2.29 -2.61 -5.36
C LEU A 153 3.73 -2.20 -5.00
N LEU A 154 3.90 -1.31 -4.02
CA LEU A 154 5.20 -0.78 -3.59
C LEU A 154 5.96 -1.72 -2.63
N ILE A 155 5.36 -2.83 -2.20
CA ILE A 155 6.02 -3.79 -1.29
C ILE A 155 7.33 -4.28 -1.90
N ALA A 156 7.31 -4.72 -3.17
CA ALA A 156 8.49 -5.26 -3.84
C ALA A 156 9.63 -4.22 -3.94
N ASP A 157 9.29 -2.97 -4.27
CA ASP A 157 10.27 -1.87 -4.38
C ASP A 157 10.88 -1.52 -3.02
N ALA A 158 10.07 -1.50 -1.96
CA ALA A 158 10.53 -1.23 -0.60
C ALA A 158 11.37 -2.40 -0.04
N GLU A 159 11.01 -3.65 -0.32
CA GLU A 159 11.80 -4.84 0.05
C GLU A 159 13.16 -4.83 -0.65
N GLN A 160 13.17 -4.55 -1.96
CA GLN A 160 14.40 -4.46 -2.72
C GLN A 160 15.30 -3.32 -2.21
N ALA A 161 14.72 -2.16 -1.89
CA ALA A 161 15.47 -1.04 -1.32
C ALA A 161 16.05 -1.40 0.06
N LEU A 162 15.27 -2.03 0.93
CA LEU A 162 15.71 -2.50 2.25
C LEU A 162 16.85 -3.52 2.14
N HIS A 163 16.76 -4.46 1.19
CA HIS A 163 17.82 -5.44 0.96
C HIS A 163 19.13 -4.76 0.52
N ARG A 164 19.06 -3.86 -0.48
CA ARG A 164 20.23 -3.11 -0.97
C ARG A 164 20.91 -2.30 0.13
N ILE A 165 20.15 -1.54 0.92
CA ILE A 165 20.73 -0.70 1.98
C ILE A 165 21.35 -1.55 3.09
N THR A 166 20.75 -2.70 3.42
CA THR A 166 21.27 -3.60 4.46
C THR A 166 22.59 -4.23 4.00
N GLN A 167 22.67 -4.63 2.73
CA GLN A 167 23.92 -5.11 2.14
C GLN A 167 25.00 -4.02 2.15
N ALA A 168 24.68 -2.82 1.67
CA ALA A 168 25.62 -1.70 1.64
C ALA A 168 26.12 -1.31 3.05
N PHE A 169 25.24 -1.36 4.05
CA PHE A 169 25.62 -1.15 5.46
C PHE A 169 26.56 -2.24 5.97
N GLY A 170 26.30 -3.51 5.63
CA GLY A 170 27.20 -4.62 5.97
C GLY A 170 28.59 -4.49 5.35
N GLU A 171 28.66 -4.06 4.08
CA GLU A 171 29.93 -3.77 3.40
C GLU A 171 30.65 -2.59 4.03
N TRP A 172 29.92 -1.52 4.39
CA TRP A 172 30.48 -0.36 5.07
C TRP A 172 31.05 -0.75 6.44
N LEU A 173 30.32 -1.53 7.25
CA LEU A 173 30.81 -2.05 8.53
C LEU A 173 32.04 -2.96 8.37
N ALA A 174 32.11 -3.74 7.30
CA ALA A 174 33.27 -4.58 7.01
C ALA A 174 34.51 -3.74 6.68
N ARG A 175 34.35 -2.62 5.95
CA ARG A 175 35.44 -1.67 5.65
C ARG A 175 35.87 -0.90 6.89
N ASP A 176 34.93 -0.41 7.70
CA ASP A 176 35.23 0.35 8.93
C ASP A 176 35.99 -0.49 9.96
N LYS A 177 35.75 -1.81 9.97
CA LYS A 177 36.47 -2.76 10.82
C LYS A 177 37.79 -3.25 10.24
N GLN A 178 38.10 -2.98 8.97
CA GLN A 178 39.42 -3.31 8.47
C GLN A 178 40.42 -2.37 9.14
N PRO A 179 41.47 -2.89 9.81
CA PRO A 179 42.53 -2.05 10.31
C PRO A 179 43.05 -1.25 9.14
N GLU A 180 43.03 0.08 9.27
CA GLU A 180 43.61 0.99 8.27
C GLU A 180 44.96 0.40 7.91
N PRO A 181 45.19 0.02 6.63
CA PRO A 181 46.39 -0.71 6.26
C PRO A 181 47.56 0.12 6.76
N GLU A 182 48.32 -0.43 7.71
CA GLU A 182 49.49 0.24 8.27
C GLU A 182 50.26 0.82 7.08
N PRO A 183 50.61 2.12 7.11
CA PRO A 183 51.18 2.78 5.96
C PRO A 183 52.37 1.94 5.54
N VAL A 184 52.22 1.24 4.41
CA VAL A 184 53.32 0.50 3.82
C VAL A 184 54.34 1.58 3.55
N ILE A 185 55.39 1.61 4.40
CA ILE A 185 56.54 2.47 4.20
C ILE A 185 57.18 1.96 2.93
N ALA A 186 56.66 2.41 1.79
CA ALA A 186 57.35 2.34 0.54
C ALA A 186 58.65 3.12 0.79
N GLU A 187 59.78 2.43 0.73
CA GLU A 187 61.09 3.07 0.68
C GLU A 187 61.02 4.16 -0.38
N GLN A 188 60.90 5.40 0.10
CA GLN A 188 60.81 6.58 -0.72
C GLN A 188 62.15 6.64 -1.48
N PRO A 189 62.15 6.59 -2.83
CA PRO A 189 63.36 6.84 -3.59
C PRO A 189 63.92 8.19 -3.15
N ALA A 190 65.18 8.21 -2.72
CA ALA A 190 65.83 9.36 -2.10
C ALA A 190 65.53 10.66 -2.88
N VAL A 191 64.75 11.55 -2.26
CA VAL A 191 64.41 12.85 -2.81
C VAL A 191 65.71 13.69 -2.85
N PRO A 192 66.13 14.20 -4.03
CA PRO A 192 67.28 15.10 -4.12
C PRO A 192 67.02 16.40 -3.32
N PRO A 193 68.08 17.04 -2.81
CA PRO A 193 67.97 18.16 -1.89
C PRO A 193 67.17 19.35 -2.47
N PRO A 194 66.42 20.07 -1.62
CA PRO A 194 65.51 21.13 -2.06
C PRO A 194 66.27 22.35 -2.62
N LEU A 195 65.80 22.86 -3.75
CA LEU A 195 66.20 24.16 -4.30
C LEU A 195 65.75 25.31 -3.36
N PRO A 196 66.51 26.42 -3.29
CA PRO A 196 66.18 27.56 -2.44
C PRO A 196 64.85 28.22 -2.85
N PRO A 197 64.10 28.79 -1.89
CA PRO A 197 62.80 29.37 -2.14
C PRO A 197 62.90 30.63 -3.03
N PRO A 198 62.00 30.80 -4.01
CA PRO A 198 61.92 32.03 -4.78
C PRO A 198 61.45 33.21 -3.91
N PRO A 199 61.90 34.44 -4.22
CA PRO A 199 61.58 35.64 -3.45
C PRO A 199 60.09 35.96 -3.51
N SER A 200 59.53 36.35 -2.36
CA SER A 200 58.12 36.69 -2.19
C SER A 200 57.71 37.90 -3.04
N PRO A 201 56.54 37.87 -3.70
CA PRO A 201 56.00 39.02 -4.40
C PRO A 201 55.51 40.12 -3.43
N PRO A 202 55.59 41.40 -3.81
CA PRO A 202 55.23 42.53 -2.96
C PRO A 202 53.72 42.59 -2.67
N SER A 203 53.39 42.93 -1.44
CA SER A 203 52.03 43.11 -0.91
C SER A 203 51.27 44.20 -1.65
N GLN A 204 50.06 43.87 -2.10
CA GLN A 204 49.14 44.80 -2.76
C GLN A 204 48.33 45.59 -1.71
N PRO A 205 48.00 46.88 -1.92
CA PRO A 205 47.35 47.72 -0.92
C PRO A 205 45.84 47.43 -0.77
N GLU A 206 45.35 47.51 0.47
CA GLU A 206 43.92 47.44 0.83
C GLU A 206 43.08 48.56 0.19
N PRO A 207 41.85 48.27 -0.28
CA PRO A 207 40.87 49.29 -0.65
C PRO A 207 40.06 49.82 0.56
N PRO A 208 39.62 51.09 0.55
CA PRO A 208 38.97 51.74 1.68
C PRO A 208 37.47 51.40 1.83
N ALA A 209 37.01 51.47 3.08
CA ALA A 209 35.64 51.25 3.52
C ALA A 209 34.62 52.25 2.92
N ALA A 210 33.46 51.74 2.54
CA ALA A 210 32.31 52.54 2.12
C ALA A 210 31.31 52.77 3.29
N PRO A 211 30.53 53.87 3.29
CA PRO A 211 29.79 54.35 4.44
C PRO A 211 28.35 53.80 4.54
N ALA A 212 27.86 53.77 5.77
CA ALA A 212 26.50 53.38 6.16
C ALA A 212 25.41 54.28 5.59
N THR A 213 24.27 53.68 5.23
CA THR A 213 23.02 54.38 4.92
C THR A 213 21.91 54.10 5.94
N PRO A 214 20.99 55.07 6.16
CA PRO A 214 20.15 55.14 7.35
C PRO A 214 18.75 54.52 7.18
N THR A 215 18.16 54.28 8.35
CA THR A 215 16.83 53.75 8.68
C THR A 215 15.65 54.61 8.18
N PRO A 216 14.50 54.02 7.79
CA PRO A 216 13.24 54.76 7.63
C PRO A 216 12.36 54.74 8.90
N PRO A 217 11.48 55.76 9.11
CA PRO A 217 10.62 55.92 10.29
C PRO A 217 9.25 55.22 10.16
N PRO A 218 8.50 55.04 11.27
CA PRO A 218 7.21 54.35 11.30
C PRO A 218 6.02 55.25 10.94
N THR A 219 5.05 54.71 10.21
CA THR A 219 3.77 55.36 9.88
C THR A 219 2.60 54.83 10.72
N SER A 220 1.67 55.75 10.96
CA SER A 220 0.54 55.89 11.88
C SER A 220 -0.55 54.79 11.93
N PRO A 221 -1.42 54.79 12.98
CA PRO A 221 -2.48 53.80 13.19
C PRO A 221 -3.83 54.13 12.50
N PRO A 222 -4.75 53.15 12.37
CA PRO A 222 -5.97 53.28 11.58
C PRO A 222 -7.14 53.95 12.34
N THR A 223 -7.93 54.71 11.57
CA THR A 223 -9.19 55.37 11.94
C THR A 223 -10.36 54.38 12.03
N PRO A 224 -11.30 54.53 12.99
CA PRO A 224 -12.48 53.66 13.11
C PRO A 224 -13.66 54.08 12.20
N SER A 225 -14.35 53.07 11.67
CA SER A 225 -15.57 53.19 10.85
C SER A 225 -16.85 53.43 11.69
N PRO A 226 -17.90 54.05 11.11
CA PRO A 226 -19.13 54.43 11.81
C PRO A 226 -20.13 53.26 12.02
N PRO A 227 -21.10 53.41 12.95
CA PRO A 227 -22.03 52.36 13.34
C PRO A 227 -23.18 52.12 12.34
N THR A 228 -23.48 50.85 12.12
CA THR A 228 -24.60 50.31 11.33
C THR A 228 -25.96 50.55 12.02
N PRO A 229 -27.04 50.91 11.30
CA PRO A 229 -28.35 51.13 11.88
C PRO A 229 -29.09 49.85 12.29
N SER A 230 -29.89 50.01 13.35
CA SER A 230 -30.69 48.99 14.05
C SER A 230 -31.88 48.48 13.21
N PRO A 231 -32.19 47.17 13.21
CA PRO A 231 -33.36 46.64 12.52
C PRO A 231 -34.65 46.74 13.36
N SER A 232 -35.76 47.03 12.67
CA SER A 232 -37.13 47.10 13.20
C SER A 232 -37.67 45.74 13.67
N PRO A 233 -38.61 45.72 14.64
CA PRO A 233 -39.15 44.50 15.23
C PRO A 233 -40.14 43.80 14.31
N ALA A 234 -39.85 42.54 13.98
CA ALA A 234 -40.77 41.63 13.30
C ALA A 234 -41.69 40.91 14.29
N THR A 235 -42.95 40.75 13.88
CA THR A 235 -44.09 40.21 14.61
C THR A 235 -43.86 38.75 15.10
N PRO A 236 -44.03 38.42 16.40
CA PRO A 236 -43.78 37.08 16.91
C PRO A 236 -45.10 36.30 17.00
N ARG A 237 -45.42 35.45 16.01
CA ARG A 237 -46.42 34.39 16.25
C ARG A 237 -46.32 33.12 15.40
N GLN A 238 -45.58 33.11 14.30
CA GLN A 238 -45.33 31.87 13.52
C GLN A 238 -44.01 31.17 13.85
N SER A 239 -43.06 31.83 14.54
CA SER A 239 -41.73 31.25 14.79
C SER A 239 -41.73 30.08 15.77
N ARG A 240 -42.72 29.99 16.68
CA ARG A 240 -42.70 28.94 17.73
C ARG A 240 -42.96 27.55 17.17
N TRP A 241 -43.86 27.41 16.19
CA TRP A 241 -44.15 26.11 15.56
C TRP A 241 -43.08 25.68 14.56
N HIS A 242 -42.49 26.64 13.84
CA HIS A 242 -41.34 26.37 12.99
C HIS A 242 -40.12 25.95 13.82
N SER A 243 -39.84 26.64 14.92
CA SER A 243 -38.74 26.28 15.83
C SER A 243 -38.91 24.89 16.46
N VAL A 244 -40.13 24.51 16.86
CA VAL A 244 -40.38 23.15 17.39
C VAL A 244 -40.20 22.08 16.29
N ARG A 245 -40.64 22.36 15.05
CA ARG A 245 -40.47 21.42 13.92
C ARG A 245 -39.02 21.28 13.49
N GLU A 246 -38.29 22.39 13.43
CA GLU A 246 -36.86 22.39 13.11
C GLU A 246 -36.06 21.69 14.21
N HIS A 247 -36.37 21.94 15.48
CA HIS A 247 -35.70 21.27 16.58
C HIS A 247 -36.01 19.76 16.61
N ALA A 248 -37.25 19.35 16.33
CA ALA A 248 -37.60 17.94 16.21
C ALA A 248 -36.91 17.27 15.02
N ALA A 249 -36.84 17.94 13.85
CA ALA A 249 -36.14 17.44 12.68
C ALA A 249 -34.63 17.33 12.93
N GLU A 250 -34.02 18.31 13.61
CA GLU A 250 -32.62 18.26 14.01
C GLU A 250 -32.33 17.13 14.99
N GLN A 251 -33.21 16.91 15.98
CA GLN A 251 -33.03 15.80 16.93
C GLN A 251 -33.18 14.44 16.26
N VAL A 252 -34.16 14.27 15.36
CA VAL A 252 -34.31 13.03 14.58
C VAL A 252 -33.11 12.82 13.66
N THR A 253 -32.59 13.88 13.02
CA THR A 253 -31.41 13.78 12.14
C THR A 253 -30.12 13.53 12.93
N ALA A 254 -29.98 14.12 14.12
CA ALA A 254 -28.84 13.88 15.02
C ALA A 254 -28.87 12.46 15.59
N LEU A 255 -30.05 11.96 15.98
CA LEU A 255 -30.24 10.58 16.40
C LEU A 255 -29.96 9.63 15.23
N GLY A 256 -30.44 9.95 14.03
CA GLY A 256 -30.18 9.17 12.81
C GLY A 256 -28.69 9.11 12.48
N ARG A 257 -27.95 10.23 12.56
CA ARG A 257 -26.49 10.24 12.36
C ARG A 257 -25.73 9.48 13.44
N LYS A 258 -26.15 9.61 14.70
CA LYS A 258 -25.55 8.88 15.82
C LYS A 258 -25.78 7.37 15.68
N LEU A 259 -27.01 6.98 15.34
CA LEU A 259 -27.35 5.60 14.98
C LEU A 259 -26.50 5.15 13.79
N VAL A 260 -26.46 5.86 12.66
CA VAL A 260 -25.64 5.47 11.49
C VAL A 260 -24.16 5.30 11.84
N LYS A 261 -23.63 6.15 12.72
CA LYS A 261 -22.23 6.09 13.19
C LYS A 261 -21.97 4.91 14.14
N ASP A 262 -22.94 4.57 14.99
CA ASP A 262 -22.90 3.38 15.84
C ASP A 262 -23.24 2.09 15.03
N LEU A 263 -23.88 2.24 13.86
CA LEU A 263 -24.33 1.20 12.91
C LEU A 263 -23.27 0.89 11.82
N GLU A 264 -22.06 1.45 11.85
CA GLU A 264 -20.94 1.02 11.00
C GLU A 264 -20.47 -0.42 11.30
N TYR A 265 -21.06 -1.07 12.30
CA TYR A 265 -20.97 -2.51 12.50
C TYR A 265 -22.10 -3.24 11.77
N ASN A 266 -21.83 -3.79 10.58
CA ASN A 266 -22.69 -4.71 9.82
C ASN A 266 -23.03 -6.01 10.61
N SER A 267 -23.77 -5.89 11.70
CA SER A 267 -24.36 -7.01 12.42
C SER A 267 -25.81 -7.16 11.95
N VAL A 268 -26.30 -8.40 11.87
CA VAL A 268 -27.70 -8.67 11.48
C VAL A 268 -28.70 -7.99 12.44
N GLU A 269 -28.24 -7.56 13.61
CA GLU A 269 -28.98 -6.75 14.58
C GLU A 269 -29.46 -5.43 13.96
N ILE A 270 -28.72 -4.86 12.99
CA ILE A 270 -29.14 -3.66 12.24
C ILE A 270 -30.41 -3.92 11.44
N TYR A 271 -30.45 -5.04 10.70
CA TYR A 271 -31.61 -5.39 9.88
C TYR A 271 -32.83 -5.70 10.75
N VAL A 272 -32.62 -6.30 11.92
CA VAL A 272 -33.69 -6.52 12.91
C VAL A 272 -34.18 -5.18 13.48
N LEU A 273 -33.28 -4.27 13.84
CA LEU A 273 -33.62 -2.94 14.35
C LEU A 273 -34.38 -2.13 13.30
N LEU A 274 -33.95 -2.17 12.02
CA LEU A 274 -34.62 -1.50 10.90
C LEU A 274 -36.03 -2.07 10.69
N GLY A 275 -36.19 -3.39 10.79
CA GLY A 275 -37.50 -4.06 10.74
C GLY A 275 -38.42 -3.61 11.88
N ILE A 276 -37.92 -3.53 13.11
CA ILE A 276 -38.69 -3.06 14.28
C ILE A 276 -39.09 -1.58 14.12
N LEU A 277 -38.17 -0.72 13.67
CA LEU A 277 -38.44 0.70 13.42
C LEU A 277 -39.50 0.90 12.33
N SER A 278 -39.47 0.09 11.27
CA SER A 278 -40.48 0.11 10.20
C SER A 278 -41.87 -0.27 10.74
N LEU A 279 -41.97 -1.30 11.57
CA LEU A 279 -43.23 -1.69 12.22
C LEU A 279 -43.75 -0.63 13.19
N LEU A 280 -42.87 -0.02 13.99
CA LEU A 280 -43.24 1.08 14.89
C LEU A 280 -43.76 2.30 14.12
N PHE A 281 -43.11 2.65 13.00
CA PHE A 281 -43.56 3.74 12.15
C PHE A 281 -44.95 3.48 11.57
N ALA A 282 -45.20 2.26 11.07
CA ALA A 282 -46.53 1.86 10.59
C ALA A 282 -47.60 1.94 11.70
N ALA A 283 -47.27 1.50 12.92
CA ALA A 283 -48.17 1.57 14.07
C ALA A 283 -48.48 3.02 14.49
N ILE A 284 -47.49 3.92 14.47
CA ILE A 284 -47.67 5.35 14.75
C ILE A 284 -48.57 6.00 13.69
N LEU A 285 -48.37 5.68 12.41
CA LEU A 285 -49.25 6.18 11.34
C LEU A 285 -50.69 5.69 11.53
N PHE A 286 -50.87 4.43 11.91
CA PHE A 286 -52.18 3.87 12.21
C PHE A 286 -52.85 4.55 13.41
N ALA A 287 -52.13 4.72 14.52
CA ALA A 287 -52.63 5.36 15.74
C ALA A 287 -52.95 6.85 15.54
N TYR A 288 -52.07 7.60 14.88
CA TYR A 288 -52.29 9.01 14.53
C TYR A 288 -53.55 9.18 13.69
N ARG A 289 -53.83 8.21 12.81
CA ARG A 289 -54.99 8.23 11.92
C ARG A 289 -56.28 7.82 12.63
N ALA A 290 -56.23 6.80 13.49
CA ALA A 290 -57.36 6.43 14.36
C ALA A 290 -57.77 7.60 15.26
N ALA A 291 -56.81 8.41 15.71
CA ALA A 291 -57.08 9.59 16.53
C ALA A 291 -57.72 10.77 15.77
N ARG A 292 -57.76 10.75 14.42
CA ARG A 292 -58.20 11.90 13.62
C ARG A 292 -59.65 11.82 13.13
N ASP A 293 -60.36 10.70 13.31
CA ASP A 293 -61.77 10.49 12.91
C ASP A 293 -62.11 11.03 11.50
N VAL A 294 -61.16 11.04 10.57
CA VAL A 294 -61.39 11.51 9.20
C VAL A 294 -61.83 10.32 8.35
N TRP A 295 -63.04 10.41 7.80
CA TRP A 295 -63.58 9.41 6.86
C TRP A 295 -62.79 9.48 5.55
N ILE A 296 -62.25 8.35 5.12
CA ILE A 296 -61.23 8.25 4.09
C ILE A 296 -61.82 7.61 2.82
N GLY A 297 -61.53 8.20 1.66
CA GLY A 297 -61.81 7.58 0.35
C GLY A 297 -60.99 6.30 0.14
N SER A 298 -61.52 5.37 -0.66
CA SER A 298 -60.97 4.02 -0.92
C SER A 298 -59.47 3.97 -1.23
N ASP A 299 -58.92 5.03 -1.81
CA ASP A 299 -57.57 5.04 -2.38
C ASP A 299 -56.48 5.15 -1.31
N GLU A 300 -56.76 5.78 -0.16
CA GLU A 300 -55.77 5.85 0.91
C GLU A 300 -55.69 4.57 1.74
N TRP A 301 -56.75 3.75 1.75
CA TRP A 301 -56.71 2.41 2.35
C TRP A 301 -55.71 1.50 1.62
N ILE A 302 -55.57 1.67 0.31
CA ILE A 302 -54.62 0.93 -0.51
C ILE A 302 -53.18 1.29 -0.10
N LEU A 303 -52.89 2.57 0.13
CA LEU A 303 -51.56 3.02 0.57
C LEU A 303 -51.19 2.50 1.96
N ILE A 304 -52.15 2.46 2.89
CA ILE A 304 -51.93 1.88 4.22
C ILE A 304 -51.68 0.38 4.10
N LEU A 305 -52.51 -0.33 3.35
CA LEU A 305 -52.36 -1.77 3.16
C LEU A 305 -51.01 -2.09 2.51
N LEU A 306 -50.58 -1.32 1.52
CA LEU A 306 -49.29 -1.48 0.86
C LEU A 306 -48.11 -1.19 1.80
N SER A 307 -48.21 -0.16 2.64
CA SER A 307 -47.20 0.14 3.66
C SER A 307 -47.09 -0.99 4.69
N VAL A 308 -48.21 -1.55 5.15
CA VAL A 308 -48.19 -2.68 6.09
C VAL A 308 -47.58 -3.90 5.43
N LEU A 309 -47.98 -4.25 4.21
CA LEU A 309 -47.46 -5.40 3.48
C LEU A 309 -45.95 -5.31 3.22
N THR A 310 -45.46 -4.14 2.79
CA THR A 310 -44.03 -3.92 2.55
C THR A 310 -43.23 -4.00 3.84
N SER A 311 -43.70 -3.40 4.94
CA SER A 311 -43.06 -3.53 6.26
C SER A 311 -43.04 -4.97 6.78
N THR A 312 -44.14 -5.73 6.62
CA THR A 312 -44.19 -7.15 7.01
C THR A 312 -43.23 -8.01 6.17
N ALA A 313 -43.16 -7.76 4.85
CA ALA A 313 -42.24 -8.50 3.97
C ALA A 313 -40.77 -8.25 4.35
N PHE A 314 -40.38 -7.00 4.60
CA PHE A 314 -39.04 -6.67 5.08
C PHE A 314 -38.71 -7.37 6.41
N PHE A 315 -39.64 -7.36 7.36
CA PHE A 315 -39.46 -8.02 8.64
C PHE A 315 -39.25 -9.54 8.50
N LEU A 316 -40.03 -10.20 7.65
CA LEU A 316 -39.87 -11.64 7.38
C LEU A 316 -38.53 -11.95 6.72
N ILE A 317 -38.07 -11.15 5.76
CA ILE A 317 -36.75 -11.31 5.13
C ILE A 317 -35.65 -11.15 6.17
N SER A 318 -35.74 -10.16 7.06
CA SER A 318 -34.78 -9.98 8.15
C SER A 318 -34.76 -11.16 9.12
N ILE A 319 -35.92 -11.75 9.47
CA ILE A 319 -35.98 -12.97 10.28
C ILE A 319 -35.30 -14.14 9.58
N VAL A 320 -35.58 -14.35 8.29
CA VAL A 320 -34.95 -15.44 7.52
C VAL A 320 -33.44 -15.25 7.47
N MET A 321 -32.95 -14.03 7.21
CA MET A 321 -31.51 -13.73 7.23
C MET A 321 -30.89 -13.96 8.61
N LEU A 322 -31.59 -13.61 9.70
CA LEU A 322 -31.15 -13.88 11.07
C LEU A 322 -31.10 -15.37 11.38
N LEU A 323 -32.10 -16.15 10.94
CA LEU A 323 -32.13 -17.60 11.11
C LEU A 323 -31.00 -18.28 10.33
N LEU A 324 -30.76 -17.85 9.08
CA LEU A 324 -29.65 -18.34 8.27
C LEU A 324 -28.29 -17.96 8.87
N TRP A 325 -28.16 -16.76 9.45
CA TRP A 325 -26.95 -16.35 10.15
C TRP A 325 -26.71 -17.17 11.43
N LYS A 326 -27.73 -17.33 12.28
CA LYS A 326 -27.64 -18.12 13.52
C LYS A 326 -27.40 -19.60 13.27
N SER A 327 -27.93 -20.16 12.17
CA SER A 327 -27.66 -21.54 11.78
C SER A 327 -26.26 -21.74 11.17
N GLY A 328 -25.50 -20.65 10.97
CA GLY A 328 -24.19 -20.67 10.32
C GLY A 328 -24.26 -20.91 8.81
N GLN A 329 -25.46 -20.87 8.21
CA GLN A 329 -25.69 -21.08 6.78
C GLN A 329 -25.46 -19.80 5.97
N LEU A 330 -25.55 -18.63 6.60
CA LEU A 330 -25.24 -17.34 6.02
C LEU A 330 -24.02 -16.76 6.73
N ILE A 331 -22.87 -16.78 6.07
CA ILE A 331 -21.67 -16.09 6.52
C ILE A 331 -21.64 -14.77 5.77
N CYS A 332 -22.23 -13.74 6.36
CA CYS A 332 -22.02 -12.38 5.89
C CYS A 332 -20.63 -11.94 6.35
N ASN A 333 -19.75 -11.68 5.40
CA ASN A 333 -18.44 -11.13 5.70
C ASN A 333 -18.49 -9.61 5.50
N PRO A 334 -18.55 -8.81 6.58
CA PRO A 334 -18.84 -7.39 6.47
C PRO A 334 -17.63 -6.54 6.09
N ARG A 335 -16.44 -7.13 5.91
CA ARG A 335 -15.24 -6.47 5.41
C ARG A 335 -14.85 -7.12 4.09
N GLN A 336 -14.59 -6.31 3.07
CA GLN A 336 -13.93 -6.79 1.84
C GLN A 336 -12.54 -7.38 2.15
N ASP A 337 -11.98 -7.11 3.34
CA ASP A 337 -10.62 -7.53 3.73
C ASP A 337 -10.54 -8.55 4.88
N ALA A 338 -11.66 -9.07 5.39
CA ALA A 338 -11.59 -10.21 6.33
C ALA A 338 -11.68 -11.51 5.54
N LYS A 339 -10.86 -12.51 5.85
CA LYS A 339 -11.00 -13.87 5.28
C LYS A 339 -12.29 -14.50 5.83
N ALA A 340 -13.20 -14.97 4.98
CA ALA A 340 -14.48 -15.54 5.40
C ALA A 340 -14.26 -16.78 6.28
N VAL A 341 -14.75 -16.81 7.51
CA VAL A 341 -14.44 -17.92 8.43
C VAL A 341 -15.61 -18.91 8.49
N VAL A 342 -15.39 -20.16 8.08
CA VAL A 342 -16.37 -21.25 8.27
C VAL A 342 -16.14 -21.87 9.65
N ARG A 343 -17.21 -21.98 10.44
CA ARG A 343 -17.20 -22.64 11.74
C ARG A 343 -17.56 -24.11 11.57
N TYR A 344 -16.60 -25.00 11.82
CA TYR A 344 -16.84 -26.45 11.90
C TYR A 344 -16.39 -26.98 13.27
N ARG A 345 -17.32 -27.58 14.01
CA ARG A 345 -17.10 -28.22 15.33
C ARG A 345 -16.16 -27.43 16.27
N ASN A 346 -16.53 -26.18 16.56
CA ASN A 346 -15.81 -25.27 17.47
C ASN A 346 -14.43 -24.75 17.02
N HIS A 347 -14.04 -24.98 15.76
CA HIS A 347 -12.86 -24.35 15.17
C HIS A 347 -13.26 -23.39 14.03
N PHE A 348 -12.50 -22.31 13.94
CA PHE A 348 -12.66 -21.22 12.98
C PHE A 348 -11.60 -21.38 11.88
N LEU A 349 -12.00 -21.64 10.63
CA LEU A 349 -11.10 -21.78 9.49
C LEU A 349 -11.30 -20.61 8.49
N PRO A 350 -10.25 -19.84 8.15
CA PRO A 350 -10.35 -18.72 7.21
C PRO A 350 -10.43 -19.20 5.75
N LEU A 351 -11.30 -18.59 4.94
CA LEU A 351 -11.42 -18.70 3.49
C LEU A 351 -11.07 -17.36 2.82
N GLU A 352 -10.32 -17.42 1.73
CA GLU A 352 -9.64 -16.26 1.15
C GLU A 352 -10.34 -15.61 -0.06
N SER A 353 -11.59 -15.98 -0.38
CA SER A 353 -12.29 -15.35 -1.52
C SER A 353 -13.49 -14.53 -1.08
N GLY A 354 -13.48 -13.24 -1.41
CA GLY A 354 -14.56 -12.26 -1.17
C GLY A 354 -15.84 -12.47 -2.00
N ARG A 355 -16.24 -13.72 -2.27
CA ARG A 355 -17.51 -14.06 -2.95
C ARG A 355 -18.50 -14.68 -1.96
N MET A 356 -19.79 -14.40 -2.12
CA MET A 356 -20.84 -15.11 -1.37
C MET A 356 -20.91 -16.56 -1.82
N HIS A 357 -20.68 -17.50 -0.90
CA HIS A 357 -20.75 -18.93 -1.17
C HIS A 357 -21.99 -19.53 -0.51
N PHE A 358 -22.82 -20.22 -1.30
CA PHE A 358 -23.90 -21.07 -0.76
C PHE A 358 -23.33 -22.46 -0.48
N ILE A 359 -23.21 -22.83 0.80
CA ILE A 359 -22.79 -24.17 1.20
C ILE A 359 -24.02 -25.09 1.15
N ARG A 360 -24.08 -26.02 0.18
CA ARG A 360 -25.12 -27.07 0.15
C ARG A 360 -24.83 -28.13 1.23
N PRO A 361 -25.84 -28.58 2.00
CA PRO A 361 -25.68 -29.76 2.83
C PRO A 361 -25.70 -30.99 1.89
N PHE A 362 -24.97 -32.06 2.24
CA PHE A 362 -24.89 -33.35 1.52
C PHE A 362 -23.80 -33.51 0.44
N ALA A 363 -22.55 -33.10 0.72
CA ALA A 363 -21.39 -33.69 0.05
C ALA A 363 -20.40 -34.24 1.11
N GLU A 364 -20.14 -35.54 1.08
CA GLU A 364 -19.21 -36.24 1.99
C GLU A 364 -17.72 -35.95 1.72
N HIS A 365 -17.41 -35.00 0.83
CA HIS A 365 -16.05 -34.59 0.51
C HIS A 365 -15.93 -33.08 0.62
N LEU A 366 -15.22 -32.62 1.65
CA LEU A 366 -14.94 -31.22 1.90
C LEU A 366 -13.99 -30.70 0.79
N TRP A 367 -14.50 -29.87 -0.12
CA TRP A 367 -13.69 -29.23 -1.15
C TRP A 367 -13.04 -27.96 -0.58
N ALA A 368 -11.73 -27.99 -0.35
CA ALA A 368 -10.95 -26.79 -0.06
C ALA A 368 -10.48 -26.18 -1.38
N VAL A 369 -11.03 -25.01 -1.73
CA VAL A 369 -10.51 -24.17 -2.82
C VAL A 369 -9.42 -23.30 -2.21
N VAL A 370 -8.16 -23.70 -2.37
CA VAL A 370 -7.01 -22.83 -2.08
C VAL A 370 -6.70 -22.09 -3.38
N SER A 371 -6.94 -20.77 -3.39
CA SER A 371 -6.54 -19.93 -4.52
C SER A 371 -5.13 -19.42 -4.23
N CYS A 372 -4.11 -20.08 -4.77
CA CYS A 372 -2.76 -19.54 -4.66
C CYS A 372 -2.57 -18.42 -5.70
N ARG A 373 -1.99 -17.29 -5.27
CA ARG A 373 -1.59 -16.18 -6.16
C ARG A 373 -0.56 -16.67 -7.20
N ASP A 374 -0.40 -15.91 -8.28
CA ASP A 374 0.74 -16.06 -9.21
C ASP A 374 2.05 -16.02 -8.42
N ARG A 375 2.78 -17.14 -8.36
CA ARG A 375 4.08 -17.23 -7.68
C ARG A 375 5.17 -17.44 -8.73
N CYS A 376 6.32 -16.80 -8.49
CA CYS A 376 7.52 -16.97 -9.30
C CYS A 376 8.53 -17.81 -8.51
N HIS A 377 8.90 -18.97 -9.04
CA HIS A 377 9.90 -19.86 -8.45
C HIS A 377 11.17 -19.85 -9.29
N ASP A 378 12.33 -19.75 -8.64
CA ASP A 378 13.64 -19.72 -9.29
C ASP A 378 14.48 -20.91 -8.82
N PHE A 379 14.76 -21.82 -9.75
CA PHE A 379 15.49 -23.06 -9.49
C PHE A 379 16.82 -23.06 -10.24
N THR A 380 17.87 -23.57 -9.59
CA THR A 380 19.19 -23.73 -10.23
C THR A 380 19.63 -25.18 -10.15
N PHE A 381 19.93 -25.77 -11.31
CA PHE A 381 20.35 -27.16 -11.50
C PHE A 381 21.77 -27.20 -12.02
N ASN A 382 22.72 -27.73 -11.23
CA ASN A 382 24.16 -27.68 -11.53
C ASN A 382 24.72 -28.99 -12.13
N ARG A 383 23.87 -29.95 -12.48
CA ARG A 383 24.28 -31.29 -12.93
C ARG A 383 23.43 -31.79 -14.09
N ILE A 384 23.47 -31.07 -15.20
CA ILE A 384 22.86 -31.52 -16.44
C ILE A 384 23.99 -32.03 -17.34
N THR A 385 23.92 -33.31 -17.69
CA THR A 385 24.80 -33.92 -18.70
C THR A 385 24.05 -33.97 -20.02
N THR A 386 24.65 -33.39 -21.05
CA THR A 386 24.15 -33.47 -22.43
C THR A 386 24.57 -34.78 -23.09
N SER A 387 24.00 -35.11 -24.25
CA SER A 387 24.32 -36.36 -24.96
C SER A 387 25.80 -36.47 -25.40
N ASP A 388 26.46 -35.32 -25.60
CA ASP A 388 27.91 -35.20 -25.88
C ASP A 388 28.78 -35.20 -24.60
N ARG A 389 28.21 -35.54 -23.44
CA ARG A 389 28.84 -35.63 -22.11
C ARG A 389 29.40 -34.29 -21.59
N GLN A 390 28.97 -33.16 -22.12
CA GLN A 390 29.29 -31.86 -21.55
C GLN A 390 28.49 -31.63 -20.27
N ARG A 391 29.09 -30.86 -19.35
CA ARG A 391 28.40 -30.42 -18.13
C ARG A 391 27.76 -29.06 -18.39
N ALA A 392 26.47 -28.97 -18.10
CA ALA A 392 25.72 -27.75 -18.12
C ALA A 392 25.07 -27.49 -16.75
N ALA A 393 24.85 -26.22 -16.46
CA ALA A 393 23.96 -25.76 -15.41
C ALA A 393 22.74 -25.08 -16.04
N ALA A 394 21.57 -25.19 -15.41
CA ALA A 394 20.36 -24.50 -15.84
C ALA A 394 19.81 -23.66 -14.68
N ARG A 395 19.41 -22.43 -14.96
CA ARG A 395 18.54 -21.64 -14.09
C ARG A 395 17.16 -21.58 -14.72
N VAL A 396 16.13 -21.92 -13.97
CA VAL A 396 14.75 -22.01 -14.44
C VAL A 396 13.88 -21.10 -13.59
N ILE A 397 13.21 -20.16 -14.25
CA ILE A 397 12.26 -19.27 -13.62
C ILE A 397 10.86 -19.71 -14.07
N LEU A 398 10.07 -20.21 -13.12
CA LEU A 398 8.70 -20.67 -13.33
C LEU A 398 7.71 -19.69 -12.74
N LYS A 399 6.73 -19.25 -13.54
CA LYS A 399 5.56 -18.56 -13.03
C LYS A 399 4.37 -19.51 -13.06
N CYS A 400 3.83 -19.87 -11.90
CA CYS A 400 2.72 -20.82 -11.79
C CYS A 400 1.62 -20.33 -10.85
N GLN A 401 0.42 -20.86 -11.04
CA GLN A 401 -0.77 -20.62 -10.25
C GLN A 401 -1.38 -21.96 -9.86
N VAL A 402 -1.69 -22.16 -8.57
CA VAL A 402 -2.43 -23.35 -8.13
C VAL A 402 -3.92 -23.07 -8.28
N VAL A 403 -4.55 -23.76 -9.22
CA VAL A 403 -5.97 -23.58 -9.56
C VAL A 403 -6.84 -24.57 -8.79
N GLN A 404 -6.32 -25.76 -8.46
CA GLN A 404 -7.10 -26.78 -7.77
C GLN A 404 -6.23 -27.70 -6.88
N ALA A 405 -6.26 -27.47 -5.56
CA ALA A 405 -5.46 -28.22 -4.59
C ALA A 405 -5.95 -29.65 -4.28
N SER A 406 -7.11 -30.08 -4.81
CA SER A 406 -7.72 -31.38 -4.46
C SER A 406 -6.85 -32.57 -4.85
N ASN A 407 -6.11 -32.46 -5.95
CA ASN A 407 -5.28 -33.55 -6.48
C ASN A 407 -3.91 -33.60 -5.80
N LEU A 408 -3.53 -32.51 -5.12
CA LEU A 408 -2.26 -32.38 -4.42
C LEU A 408 -2.20 -33.27 -3.17
N VAL A 409 -3.32 -33.38 -2.46
CA VAL A 409 -3.42 -34.19 -1.23
C VAL A 409 -3.40 -35.69 -1.52
N SER A 410 -4.01 -36.12 -2.63
CA SER A 410 -4.06 -37.54 -3.04
C SER A 410 -2.73 -38.09 -3.54
N ALA A 411 -1.78 -37.23 -3.86
CA ALA A 411 -0.51 -37.64 -4.45
C ALA A 411 0.70 -37.33 -3.54
N LEU A 412 0.42 -37.03 -2.26
CA LEU A 412 1.40 -37.11 -1.19
C LEU A 412 1.84 -38.56 -0.98
N PRO A 413 3.14 -38.82 -0.74
CA PRO A 413 3.63 -40.17 -0.48
C PRO A 413 2.86 -40.84 0.69
N ASP A 414 2.34 -42.05 0.47
CA ASP A 414 1.55 -42.86 1.43
C ASP A 414 2.21 -43.00 2.82
N ASN A 415 3.53 -42.83 2.89
CA ASN A 415 4.32 -42.94 4.11
C ASN A 415 4.12 -41.80 5.12
N GLN A 416 3.42 -40.71 4.77
CA GLN A 416 3.03 -39.65 5.72
C GLN A 416 1.53 -39.57 6.03
N ALA A 417 0.66 -40.15 5.20
CA ALA A 417 -0.79 -40.06 5.34
C ALA A 417 -1.42 -41.25 6.10
N SER A 418 -0.73 -42.39 6.22
CA SER A 418 -1.31 -43.66 6.67
C SER A 418 -1.65 -43.76 8.18
N ASN A 419 -1.28 -42.78 9.01
CA ASN A 419 -1.55 -42.82 10.47
C ASN A 419 -2.58 -41.82 11.00
N HIS A 420 -3.23 -41.02 10.15
CA HIS A 420 -4.27 -40.10 10.59
C HIS A 420 -5.53 -40.24 9.75
N TRP A 421 -6.53 -40.98 10.27
CA TRP A 421 -7.89 -41.07 9.74
C TRP A 421 -8.68 -39.74 9.83
N PHE A 422 -8.00 -38.62 10.03
CA PHE A 422 -8.57 -37.29 10.10
C PHE A 422 -7.67 -36.32 9.33
N LEU A 423 -8.16 -35.88 8.17
CA LEU A 423 -7.54 -34.84 7.34
C LEU A 423 -7.43 -33.54 8.18
N GLN A 424 -6.25 -33.27 8.74
CA GLN A 424 -5.95 -31.92 9.21
C GLN A 424 -5.78 -31.02 7.99
N PRO A 425 -6.40 -29.82 7.96
CA PRO A 425 -6.13 -28.86 6.90
C PRO A 425 -4.67 -28.41 7.00
N TYR A 426 -3.91 -28.64 5.93
CA TYR A 426 -2.57 -28.06 5.82
C TYR A 426 -2.69 -26.55 5.62
N SER A 427 -1.92 -25.77 6.38
CA SER A 427 -1.80 -24.33 6.15
C SER A 427 -1.02 -24.04 4.86
N GLU A 428 -1.23 -22.85 4.26
CA GLU A 428 -0.44 -22.41 3.08
C GLU A 428 1.07 -22.52 3.34
N ARG A 429 1.53 -22.13 4.54
CA ARG A 429 2.93 -22.25 4.97
C ARG A 429 3.46 -23.68 4.98
N GLN A 430 2.60 -24.68 5.13
CA GLN A 430 2.99 -26.09 5.08
C GLN A 430 2.94 -26.64 3.65
N LEU A 431 1.98 -26.20 2.83
CA LEU A 431 1.85 -26.63 1.44
C LEU A 431 2.92 -26.01 0.53
N GLU A 432 3.31 -24.76 0.78
CA GLU A 432 4.27 -24.03 -0.05
C GLU A 432 5.64 -24.73 -0.21
N PRO A 433 6.34 -25.17 0.86
CA PRO A 433 7.59 -25.91 0.70
C PRO A 433 7.40 -27.26 0.00
N MET A 434 6.22 -27.88 0.12
CA MET A 434 5.91 -29.15 -0.54
C MET A 434 5.69 -28.96 -2.04
N ILE A 435 4.92 -27.93 -2.43
CA ILE A 435 4.72 -27.54 -3.82
C ILE A 435 6.06 -27.15 -4.45
N GLN A 436 6.89 -26.38 -3.72
CA GLN A 436 8.20 -25.98 -4.20
C GLN A 436 9.13 -27.18 -4.43
N ALA A 437 9.19 -28.12 -3.47
CA ALA A 437 10.01 -29.33 -3.61
C ALA A 437 9.54 -30.20 -4.79
N TRP A 438 8.23 -30.37 -4.95
CA TRP A 438 7.64 -31.11 -6.06
C TRP A 438 7.91 -30.43 -7.41
N LEU A 439 7.71 -29.12 -7.51
CA LEU A 439 8.02 -28.35 -8.73
C LEU A 439 9.51 -28.47 -9.07
N GLN A 440 10.40 -28.42 -8.09
CA GLN A 440 11.83 -28.57 -8.28
C GLN A 440 12.19 -29.95 -8.86
N GLU A 441 11.65 -31.02 -8.27
CA GLU A 441 11.91 -32.41 -8.70
C GLU A 441 11.43 -32.66 -10.14
N ASN A 442 10.18 -32.29 -10.45
CA ASN A 442 9.60 -32.49 -11.78
C ASN A 442 10.26 -31.62 -12.85
N THR A 443 10.67 -30.40 -12.49
CA THR A 443 11.45 -29.53 -13.38
C THR A 443 12.83 -30.11 -13.68
N GLU A 444 13.49 -30.68 -12.67
CA GLU A 444 14.78 -31.33 -12.86
C GLU A 444 14.67 -32.56 -13.77
N GLU A 445 13.66 -33.41 -13.55
CA GLU A 445 13.41 -34.59 -14.38
C GLU A 445 13.08 -34.22 -15.82
N CYS A 446 12.23 -33.22 -16.04
CA CYS A 446 11.92 -32.71 -17.38
C CYS A 446 13.17 -32.20 -18.10
N ILE A 447 14.03 -31.45 -17.42
CA ILE A 447 15.24 -30.89 -18.02
C ILE A 447 16.28 -31.97 -18.31
N ARG A 448 16.46 -32.95 -17.41
CA ARG A 448 17.36 -34.09 -17.65
C ARG A 448 16.88 -34.92 -18.84
N GLY A 449 15.60 -35.28 -18.89
CA GLY A 449 15.04 -36.06 -19.98
C GLY A 449 15.17 -35.39 -21.35
N LEU A 450 15.05 -34.06 -21.41
CA LEU A 450 15.25 -33.30 -22.65
C LEU A 450 16.75 -33.16 -23.00
N ALA A 451 17.61 -32.95 -22.01
CA ALA A 451 19.05 -32.79 -22.24
C ALA A 451 19.75 -34.10 -22.66
N ASP A 452 19.30 -35.26 -22.15
CA ASP A 452 19.88 -36.56 -22.47
C ASP A 452 19.78 -36.91 -23.97
N GLY A 453 18.79 -36.34 -24.68
CA GLY A 453 18.58 -36.54 -26.11
C GLY A 453 19.23 -35.48 -27.03
N MET A 454 19.80 -34.40 -26.47
CA MET A 454 20.23 -33.23 -27.25
C MET A 454 21.73 -32.97 -27.09
N SER A 455 22.41 -32.65 -28.20
CA SER A 455 23.80 -32.18 -28.14
C SER A 455 23.86 -30.76 -27.58
N THR A 456 25.03 -30.33 -27.09
CA THR A 456 25.24 -28.94 -26.65
C THR A 456 24.92 -27.93 -27.77
N SER A 457 25.22 -28.29 -29.02
CA SER A 457 24.94 -27.45 -30.18
C SER A 457 23.45 -27.30 -30.48
N ASP A 458 22.66 -28.36 -30.28
CA ASP A 458 21.21 -28.33 -30.47
C ASP A 458 20.52 -27.47 -29.42
N LEU A 459 20.96 -27.58 -28.16
CA LEU A 459 20.43 -26.77 -27.05
C LEU A 459 20.69 -25.26 -27.26
N ARG A 460 21.82 -24.89 -27.86
CA ARG A 460 22.13 -23.48 -28.17
C ARG A 460 21.30 -22.94 -29.33
N MET A 461 21.09 -23.72 -30.39
CA MET A 461 20.34 -23.27 -31.57
C MET A 461 18.82 -23.27 -31.36
N ARG A 462 18.30 -24.15 -30.49
CA ARG A 462 16.86 -24.35 -30.30
C ARG A 462 16.35 -23.90 -28.93
N ARG A 463 16.91 -22.81 -28.40
CA ARG A 463 16.52 -22.31 -27.07
C ARG A 463 15.00 -22.10 -26.91
N ARG A 464 14.33 -21.50 -27.90
CA ARG A 464 12.88 -21.29 -27.84
C ARG A 464 12.09 -22.59 -27.89
N ASP A 465 12.51 -23.55 -28.71
CA ASP A 465 11.85 -24.85 -28.78
C ASP A 465 12.07 -25.64 -27.48
N PHE A 466 13.23 -25.47 -26.85
CA PHE A 466 13.54 -26.05 -25.55
C PHE A 466 12.67 -25.47 -24.44
N ASP A 467 12.54 -24.15 -24.34
CA ASP A 467 11.64 -23.49 -23.38
C ASP A 467 10.18 -23.98 -23.57
N ALA A 468 9.69 -24.01 -24.81
CA ALA A 468 8.34 -24.49 -25.12
C ALA A 468 8.13 -25.99 -24.80
N GLN A 469 9.17 -26.82 -24.98
CA GLN A 469 9.11 -28.24 -24.66
C GLN A 469 9.12 -28.49 -23.14
N VAL A 470 9.90 -27.71 -22.39
CA VAL A 470 9.88 -27.74 -20.91
C VAL A 470 8.50 -27.30 -20.40
N GLU A 471 7.95 -26.20 -20.93
CA GLU A 471 6.61 -25.73 -20.59
C GLU A 471 5.53 -26.77 -20.92
N SER A 472 5.58 -27.39 -22.10
CA SER A 472 4.63 -28.44 -22.50
C SER A 472 4.70 -29.68 -21.61
N ASN A 473 5.91 -30.13 -21.28
CA ASN A 473 6.11 -31.30 -20.42
C ASN A 473 5.66 -31.01 -18.98
N LEU A 474 6.04 -29.85 -18.43
CA LEU A 474 5.61 -29.44 -17.12
C LEU A 474 4.10 -29.25 -17.07
N SER A 475 3.48 -28.59 -18.05
CA SER A 475 2.00 -28.42 -18.10
C SER A 475 1.25 -29.75 -18.09
N LYS A 476 1.75 -30.79 -18.79
CA LYS A 476 1.17 -32.14 -18.74
C LYS A 476 1.26 -32.73 -17.33
N VAL A 477 2.40 -32.58 -16.67
CA VAL A 477 2.63 -33.09 -15.31
C VAL A 477 1.84 -32.30 -14.27
N THR A 478 1.74 -30.98 -14.42
CA THR A 478 1.07 -30.08 -13.45
C THR A 478 -0.43 -30.02 -13.60
N SER A 479 -0.97 -30.24 -14.80
CA SER A 479 -2.42 -30.22 -15.06
C SER A 479 -3.17 -31.29 -14.27
N SER A 480 -2.60 -32.48 -14.10
CA SER A 480 -3.18 -33.54 -13.25
C SER A 480 -3.19 -33.17 -11.76
N TRP A 481 -2.41 -32.16 -11.35
CA TRP A 481 -2.29 -31.67 -9.98
C TRP A 481 -3.02 -30.35 -9.75
N GLY A 482 -3.72 -29.82 -10.76
CA GLY A 482 -4.40 -28.53 -10.66
C GLY A 482 -3.45 -27.35 -10.52
N VAL A 483 -2.21 -27.46 -11.03
CA VAL A 483 -1.24 -26.37 -11.10
C VAL A 483 -1.13 -25.91 -12.57
N GLU A 484 -1.48 -24.66 -12.83
CA GLU A 484 -1.31 -24.01 -14.13
C GLU A 484 0.03 -23.30 -14.19
N ILE A 485 0.77 -23.52 -15.27
CA ILE A 485 2.04 -22.85 -15.54
C ILE A 485 1.77 -21.77 -16.57
N HIS A 486 2.11 -20.54 -16.24
CA HIS A 486 1.86 -19.37 -17.08
C HIS A 486 3.08 -18.94 -17.89
N ASN A 487 4.29 -19.15 -17.37
CA ASN A 487 5.54 -18.88 -18.08
C ASN A 487 6.67 -19.75 -17.55
N VAL A 488 7.53 -20.20 -18.47
CA VAL A 488 8.79 -20.90 -18.18
C VAL A 488 9.93 -20.19 -18.88
N HIS A 489 10.96 -19.81 -18.13
CA HIS A 489 12.20 -19.29 -18.70
C HIS A 489 13.38 -20.15 -18.27
N VAL A 490 14.04 -20.81 -19.22
CA VAL A 490 15.27 -21.56 -18.97
C VAL A 490 16.49 -20.79 -19.45
N ILE A 491 17.50 -20.71 -18.59
CA ILE A 491 18.81 -20.12 -18.86
C ILE A 491 19.84 -21.23 -18.67
N MET A 492 20.38 -21.73 -19.79
CA MET A 492 21.43 -22.75 -19.79
C MET A 492 22.83 -22.10 -19.78
N TYR A 493 23.69 -22.58 -18.90
CA TYR A 493 25.11 -22.25 -18.81
C TYR A 493 25.91 -23.51 -19.16
N PHE A 494 26.77 -23.42 -20.17
CA PHE A 494 27.66 -24.53 -20.58
C PHE A 494 29.07 -24.24 -20.08
N GLN A 495 29.71 -25.23 -19.45
CA GLN A 495 31.10 -25.12 -19.00
C GLN A 495 32.10 -25.52 -20.09
#